data_AF-A0A813GZ68-F1
#
_entry.id   AF-A0A813GZ68-F1
#
_cell.length_a   1.000
_cell.length_b   1.000
_cell.length_c   1.000
_cell.angle_alpha   90.00
_cell.angle_beta   90.00
_cell.angle_gamma   90.00
#
_symmetry.space_group_name_H-M   'P 1'
#
loop_
_entity.id
_entity.type
_entity.pdbx_description
1 polymer ?
#
loop_
_entity_poly.entity_id
_entity_poly.type
_entity_poly.pdbx_seq_one_letter_code
_entity_poly.pdbx_strand_id
1 'polypeptide(L)'
;MGTGSLEEIQVSTKALEEFFQFLQCQLRMEALQCFQQELELEDPCAASMWPHFQAWVKPNLGRKEKWMPFHTVLGVHELFMVQNIHHGPVASWDSKRKFFAMFVFRAHCKGDFFREAQLPHLLLESFWKNPLSQFSENGQVTKSMLEYRRRTRQPLQTMAFRCIPARLCEDDDENLVRNIALRTRTLLEVAGQVWPIVCDSAKSPEAKFDQISREIQRGHGLGDTWAKMLMASIDIAYPDLGLLSKNCDVGVGAVGGLRRLMPNSGLDAEASSSRLTALKLVTTAANRCKRPSVASFWQLLSKVERVAHQRYKKMPLIMKQVATVAGALSAVTVQVQLCEWRQLLEFLEKNNINNNSSSNNNSNNNNTNSNRVSGKRLAPLSTSASNNNTNNNPSVAAASEDEDDLPLKGLAQASAKLRKISSDAALGGG
;
A
#
# COMPACT_ATOMS: atom_id res chain seq x y z
N MET A 1 8.45 13.59 -46.51
CA MET A 1 8.08 13.34 -45.10
C MET A 1 6.68 12.78 -45.10
N GLY A 2 6.55 11.45 -44.97
CA GLY A 2 5.24 10.81 -44.98
C GLY A 2 4.49 11.11 -43.69
N THR A 3 3.32 11.72 -43.79
CA THR A 3 2.32 11.76 -42.72
C THR A 3 1.78 10.33 -42.57
N GLY A 4 2.54 9.47 -41.89
CA GLY A 4 2.02 8.19 -41.45
C GLY A 4 0.78 8.47 -40.61
N SER A 5 -0.38 8.04 -41.10
CA SER A 5 -1.62 8.08 -40.32
C SER A 5 -1.32 7.36 -39.02
N LEU A 6 -1.29 8.09 -37.91
CA LEU A 6 -1.36 7.50 -36.58
C LEU A 6 -2.64 6.67 -36.59
N GLU A 7 -2.52 5.35 -36.76
CA GLU A 7 -3.63 4.44 -36.53
C GLU A 7 -4.21 4.81 -35.17
N GLU A 8 -5.49 5.16 -35.18
CA GLU A 8 -6.16 5.72 -34.02
C GLU A 8 -6.08 4.69 -32.89
N ILE A 9 -5.22 4.95 -31.90
CA ILE A 9 -4.97 4.01 -30.81
C ILE A 9 -6.28 3.81 -30.05
N GLN A 10 -6.93 2.69 -30.28
CA GLN A 10 -8.27 2.43 -29.78
C GLN A 10 -8.24 1.66 -28.45
N VAL A 11 -8.96 2.20 -27.46
CA VAL A 11 -9.24 1.48 -26.20
C VAL A 11 -10.31 0.42 -26.47
N SER A 12 -10.04 -0.83 -26.09
CA SER A 12 -10.98 -1.94 -26.23
C SER A 12 -12.22 -1.74 -25.36
N THR A 13 -13.37 -1.51 -25.99
CA THR A 13 -14.65 -1.31 -25.30
C THR A 13 -15.01 -2.50 -24.42
N LYS A 14 -14.82 -3.74 -24.91
CA LYS A 14 -15.12 -4.96 -24.15
C LYS A 14 -14.24 -5.08 -22.90
N ALA A 15 -12.94 -4.83 -23.05
CA ALA A 15 -12.01 -4.87 -21.91
C ALA A 15 -12.31 -3.75 -20.90
N LEU A 16 -12.77 -2.59 -21.38
CA LEU A 16 -13.19 -1.49 -20.53
C LEU A 16 -14.44 -1.86 -19.73
N GLU A 17 -15.44 -2.51 -20.33
CA GLU A 17 -16.62 -3.01 -19.61
C GLU A 17 -16.24 -4.03 -18.52
N GLU A 18 -15.36 -4.98 -18.84
CA GLU A 18 -14.82 -5.96 -17.89
C GLU A 18 -14.07 -5.28 -16.74
N PHE A 19 -13.29 -4.23 -17.04
CA PHE A 19 -12.61 -3.44 -16.01
C PHE A 19 -13.62 -2.77 -15.06
N PHE A 20 -14.71 -2.18 -15.56
CA PHE A 20 -15.76 -1.60 -14.71
C PHE A 20 -16.54 -2.65 -13.91
N GLN A 21 -16.72 -3.86 -14.43
CA GLN A 21 -17.27 -4.98 -13.66
C GLN A 21 -16.35 -5.37 -12.50
N PHE A 22 -15.04 -5.41 -12.74
CA PHE A 22 -14.04 -5.58 -11.69
C PHE A 22 -14.09 -4.45 -10.65
N LEU A 23 -14.22 -3.19 -11.08
CA LEU A 23 -14.33 -2.04 -10.16
C LEU A 23 -15.58 -2.13 -9.27
N GLN A 24 -16.70 -2.64 -9.79
CA GLN A 24 -17.89 -2.90 -8.96
C GLN A 24 -17.61 -3.95 -7.88
N CYS A 25 -16.89 -5.03 -8.20
CA CYS A 25 -16.44 -6.00 -7.22
C CYS A 25 -15.52 -5.38 -6.15
N GLN A 26 -14.58 -4.51 -6.56
CA GLN A 26 -13.73 -3.75 -5.62
C GLN A 26 -14.56 -2.91 -4.64
N LEU A 27 -15.55 -2.17 -5.15
CA LEU A 27 -16.43 -1.33 -4.34
C LEU A 27 -17.31 -2.15 -3.37
N ARG A 28 -17.86 -3.29 -3.82
CA ARG A 28 -18.59 -4.19 -2.93
C ARG A 28 -17.71 -4.75 -1.83
N MET A 29 -16.48 -5.15 -2.16
CA MET A 29 -15.52 -5.64 -1.17
C MET A 29 -15.11 -4.53 -0.18
N GLU A 30 -14.89 -3.32 -0.67
CA GLU A 30 -14.63 -2.15 0.19
C GLU A 30 -15.79 -1.88 1.15
N ALA A 31 -17.04 -1.88 0.67
CA ALA A 31 -18.19 -1.71 1.53
C ALA A 31 -18.28 -2.80 2.62
N LEU A 32 -18.03 -4.05 2.22
CA LEU A 32 -18.08 -5.19 3.14
C LEU A 32 -16.96 -5.11 4.19
N GLN A 33 -15.72 -4.86 3.78
CA GLN A 33 -14.56 -4.91 4.68
C GLN A 33 -14.37 -3.64 5.50
N CYS A 34 -14.55 -2.47 4.91
CA CYS A 34 -14.32 -1.20 5.58
C CYS A 34 -15.54 -0.72 6.37
N PHE A 35 -16.76 -1.09 5.94
CA PHE A 35 -18.01 -0.57 6.51
C PHE A 35 -18.95 -1.63 7.05
N GLN A 36 -18.62 -2.92 6.92
CA GLN A 36 -19.48 -4.04 7.35
C GLN A 36 -20.86 -3.98 6.67
N GLN A 37 -20.90 -3.49 5.42
CA GLN A 37 -22.13 -3.33 4.67
C GLN A 37 -22.06 -4.12 3.37
N GLU A 38 -23.00 -5.05 3.21
CA GLU A 38 -23.17 -5.76 1.95
C GLU A 38 -24.03 -4.93 0.99
N LEU A 39 -23.46 -4.63 -0.18
CA LEU A 39 -24.15 -3.94 -1.26
C LEU A 39 -24.28 -4.88 -2.46
N GLU A 40 -25.41 -4.77 -3.16
CA GLU A 40 -25.70 -5.60 -4.34
C GLU A 40 -24.92 -5.12 -5.57
N LEU A 41 -24.58 -6.07 -6.45
CA LEU A 41 -24.01 -5.81 -7.77
C LEU A 41 -25.14 -5.80 -8.79
N GLU A 42 -25.42 -4.64 -9.37
CA GLU A 42 -26.53 -4.47 -10.32
C GLU A 42 -26.17 -4.96 -11.74
N ASP A 43 -24.88 -4.97 -12.08
CA ASP A 43 -24.39 -5.55 -13.33
C ASP A 43 -24.30 -7.09 -13.21
N PRO A 44 -25.07 -7.86 -14.02
CA PRO A 44 -25.04 -9.32 -13.96
C PRO A 44 -23.67 -9.94 -14.21
N CYS A 45 -22.84 -9.31 -15.05
CA CYS A 45 -21.48 -9.78 -15.31
C CYS A 45 -20.56 -9.53 -14.12
N ALA A 46 -20.72 -8.40 -13.40
CA ALA A 46 -20.02 -8.18 -12.14
C ALA A 46 -20.48 -9.19 -11.07
N ALA A 47 -21.78 -9.46 -10.98
CA ALA A 47 -22.32 -10.48 -10.09
C ALA A 47 -21.76 -11.88 -10.40
N SER A 48 -21.59 -12.21 -11.68
CA SER A 48 -20.94 -13.46 -12.11
C SER A 48 -19.43 -13.48 -11.80
N MET A 49 -18.74 -12.34 -11.83
CA MET A 49 -17.32 -12.24 -11.48
C MET A 49 -17.07 -12.36 -9.98
N TRP A 50 -18.05 -11.96 -9.15
CA TRP A 50 -17.92 -11.81 -7.71
C TRP A 50 -17.37 -13.05 -6.97
N PRO A 51 -17.83 -14.29 -7.20
CA PRO A 51 -17.29 -15.45 -6.50
C PRO A 51 -15.78 -15.65 -6.74
N HIS A 52 -15.33 -15.41 -7.97
CA HIS A 52 -13.91 -15.50 -8.31
C HIS A 52 -13.10 -14.36 -7.70
N PHE A 53 -13.66 -13.15 -7.72
CA PHE A 53 -13.06 -12.00 -7.06
C PHE A 53 -12.89 -12.25 -5.55
N GLN A 54 -13.92 -12.76 -4.87
CA GLN A 54 -13.85 -13.09 -3.45
C GLN A 54 -12.78 -14.15 -3.16
N ALA A 55 -12.71 -15.20 -3.97
CA ALA A 55 -11.68 -16.23 -3.84
C ALA A 55 -10.26 -15.66 -3.99
N TRP A 56 -10.07 -14.69 -4.89
CA TRP A 56 -8.80 -13.98 -5.09
C TRP A 56 -8.44 -13.03 -3.93
N VAL A 57 -9.40 -12.24 -3.45
CA VAL A 57 -9.14 -11.22 -2.42
C VAL A 57 -9.03 -11.81 -1.02
N LYS A 58 -9.85 -12.81 -0.66
CA LYS A 58 -9.93 -13.33 0.72
C LYS A 58 -8.56 -13.68 1.33
N PRO A 59 -7.60 -14.32 0.63
CA PRO A 59 -6.28 -14.60 1.17
C PRO A 59 -5.42 -13.37 1.44
N ASN A 60 -5.78 -12.21 0.87
CA ASN A 60 -5.07 -10.93 0.94
C ASN A 60 -5.67 -9.94 1.95
N LEU A 61 -6.81 -10.29 2.54
CA LEU A 61 -7.46 -9.56 3.63
C LEU A 61 -6.74 -9.80 4.98
N GLY A 62 -7.07 -8.98 5.98
CA GLY A 62 -6.53 -9.08 7.33
C GLY A 62 -5.00 -8.92 7.37
N ARG A 63 -4.31 -9.78 8.13
CA ARG A 63 -2.87 -9.65 8.47
C ARG A 63 -1.91 -9.62 7.27
N LYS A 64 -2.32 -10.13 6.09
CA LYS A 64 -1.46 -10.09 4.91
C LYS A 64 -1.38 -8.70 4.28
N GLU A 65 -2.43 -7.88 4.46
CA GLU A 65 -2.46 -6.46 4.07
C GLU A 65 -2.03 -6.22 2.61
N LYS A 66 -2.44 -7.12 1.70
CA LYS A 66 -2.03 -7.07 0.27
C LYS A 66 -3.09 -6.47 -0.64
N TRP A 67 -4.35 -6.53 -0.24
CA TRP A 67 -5.44 -5.96 -1.03
C TRP A 67 -5.48 -4.44 -0.86
N MET A 68 -5.59 -3.74 -1.99
CA MET A 68 -5.79 -2.28 -2.02
C MET A 68 -7.25 -1.98 -2.38
N PRO A 69 -8.01 -1.28 -1.50
CA PRO A 69 -9.38 -0.87 -1.81
C PRO A 69 -9.46 0.09 -3.00
N PHE A 70 -10.68 0.36 -3.46
CA PHE A 70 -10.91 1.33 -4.54
C PHE A 70 -10.42 2.72 -4.12
N HIS A 71 -10.85 3.17 -2.95
CA HIS A 71 -10.35 4.37 -2.30
C HIS A 71 -9.09 4.03 -1.50
N THR A 72 -7.93 4.33 -2.07
CA THR A 72 -6.62 4.00 -1.47
C THR A 72 -6.43 4.50 -0.05
N VAL A 73 -7.07 5.61 0.34
CA VAL A 73 -7.08 6.12 1.72
C VAL A 73 -7.64 5.12 2.75
N LEU A 74 -8.46 4.16 2.30
CA LEU A 74 -9.04 3.10 3.13
C LEU A 74 -8.14 1.87 3.24
N GLY A 75 -7.00 1.85 2.54
CA GLY A 75 -5.97 0.83 2.70
C GLY A 75 -5.48 0.80 4.15
N VAL A 76 -5.14 -0.38 4.67
CA VAL A 76 -4.83 -0.57 6.10
C VAL A 76 -3.76 0.42 6.60
N HIS A 77 -2.71 0.66 5.80
CA HIS A 77 -1.61 1.54 6.19
C HIS A 77 -1.98 3.01 6.03
N GLU A 78 -2.63 3.36 4.93
CA GLU A 78 -3.08 4.71 4.61
C GLU A 78 -4.14 5.20 5.59
N LEU A 79 -5.11 4.35 5.92
CA LEU A 79 -6.15 4.64 6.90
C LEU A 79 -5.55 4.82 8.30
N PHE A 80 -4.62 3.94 8.69
CA PHE A 80 -3.90 4.09 9.96
C PHE A 80 -3.19 5.45 10.04
N MET A 81 -2.45 5.82 9.00
CA MET A 81 -1.73 7.08 8.91
C MET A 81 -2.68 8.27 9.04
N VAL A 82 -3.79 8.26 8.31
CA VAL A 82 -4.77 9.36 8.36
C VAL A 82 -5.41 9.46 9.75
N GLN A 83 -5.84 8.35 10.33
CA GLN A 83 -6.55 8.34 11.61
C GLN A 83 -5.65 8.60 12.82
N ASN A 84 -4.46 7.98 12.87
CA ASN A 84 -3.62 7.96 14.06
C ASN A 84 -2.52 9.02 14.03
N ILE A 85 -2.14 9.51 12.84
CA ILE A 85 -1.06 10.51 12.69
C ILE A 85 -1.65 11.87 12.30
N HIS A 86 -2.39 11.95 11.21
CA HIS A 86 -2.92 13.24 10.72
C HIS A 86 -4.06 13.78 11.58
N HIS A 87 -5.09 12.94 11.81
CA HIS A 87 -6.24 13.25 12.67
C HIS A 87 -6.05 12.79 14.11
N GLY A 88 -4.89 12.21 14.43
CA GLY A 88 -4.57 11.79 15.78
C GLY A 88 -4.71 12.96 16.77
N PRO A 89 -5.32 12.75 17.96
CA PRO A 89 -5.60 13.81 18.93
C PRO A 89 -4.34 14.21 19.72
N VAL A 90 -3.21 14.39 19.04
CA VAL A 90 -1.94 14.78 19.63
C VAL A 90 -1.79 16.29 19.52
N ALA A 91 -2.20 17.00 20.57
CA ALA A 91 -2.21 18.47 20.58
C ALA A 91 -0.83 19.11 20.37
N SER A 92 0.25 18.40 20.74
CA SER A 92 1.62 18.88 20.58
C SER A 92 2.18 18.72 19.16
N TRP A 93 1.46 18.07 18.23
CA TRP A 93 1.94 17.86 16.87
C TRP A 93 1.41 18.93 15.93
N ASP A 94 2.31 19.80 15.47
CA ASP A 94 2.10 20.66 14.31
C ASP A 94 2.15 19.85 12.99
N SER A 95 1.90 20.52 11.85
CA SER A 95 1.91 19.86 10.54
C SER A 95 3.26 19.23 10.20
N LYS A 96 4.39 19.80 10.63
CA LYS A 96 5.73 19.25 10.39
C LYS A 96 5.95 17.97 11.19
N ARG A 97 5.54 17.94 12.46
CA ARG A 97 5.64 16.75 13.31
C ARG A 97 4.76 15.62 12.79
N LYS A 98 3.55 15.92 12.32
CA LYS A 98 2.69 14.94 11.64
C LYS A 98 3.35 14.39 10.38
N PHE A 99 3.97 15.26 9.58
CA PHE A 99 4.73 14.86 8.40
C PHE A 99 5.90 13.92 8.75
N PHE A 100 6.65 14.22 9.80
CA PHE A 100 7.78 13.39 10.23
C PHE A 100 7.30 12.06 10.82
N ALA A 101 6.25 12.07 11.65
CA ALA A 101 5.64 10.88 12.21
C ALA A 101 5.11 9.92 11.13
N MET A 102 4.58 10.46 10.02
CA MET A 102 4.21 9.67 8.85
C MET A 102 5.41 8.90 8.29
N PHE A 103 6.58 9.55 8.13
CA PHE A 103 7.80 8.88 7.64
C PHE A 103 8.33 7.82 8.61
N VAL A 104 8.24 8.08 9.93
CA VAL A 104 8.54 7.08 10.97
C VAL A 104 7.67 5.84 10.79
N PHE A 105 6.36 6.01 10.63
CA PHE A 105 5.43 4.91 10.40
C PHE A 105 5.72 4.18 9.07
N ARG A 106 5.95 4.93 7.97
CA ARG A 106 6.25 4.36 6.65
C ARG A 106 7.58 3.63 6.59
N ALA A 107 8.44 3.74 7.61
CA ALA A 107 9.62 2.88 7.72
C ALA A 107 9.26 1.39 7.85
N HIS A 108 8.05 1.06 8.32
CA HIS A 108 7.69 -0.33 8.62
C HIS A 108 6.21 -0.70 8.43
N CYS A 109 5.30 0.27 8.41
CA CYS A 109 3.85 0.12 8.19
C CYS A 109 3.12 -0.84 9.15
N LYS A 110 3.58 -0.97 10.40
CA LYS A 110 2.92 -1.80 11.43
C LYS A 110 2.31 -0.97 12.54
N GLY A 111 0.98 -0.95 12.60
CA GLY A 111 0.20 -0.08 13.47
C GLY A 111 0.44 -0.32 14.96
N ASP A 112 0.40 -1.58 15.41
CA ASP A 112 0.62 -1.92 16.83
C ASP A 112 2.03 -1.60 17.28
N PHE A 113 3.01 -1.97 16.46
CA PHE A 113 4.41 -1.62 16.70
C PHE A 113 4.62 -0.10 16.81
N PHE A 114 4.02 0.68 15.91
CA PHE A 114 4.07 2.15 15.99
C PHE A 114 3.45 2.65 17.30
N ARG A 115 2.24 2.18 17.64
CA ARG A 115 1.48 2.63 18.83
C ARG A 115 2.17 2.29 20.15
N GLU A 116 2.75 1.11 20.26
CA GLU A 116 3.33 0.63 21.52
C GLU A 116 4.80 1.05 21.68
N ALA A 117 5.60 0.98 20.62
CA ALA A 117 7.05 1.15 20.75
C ALA A 117 7.56 2.54 20.38
N GLN A 118 6.88 3.27 19.49
CA GLN A 118 7.37 4.54 18.95
C GLN A 118 6.54 5.73 19.42
N LEU A 119 5.22 5.65 19.29
CA LEU A 119 4.30 6.74 19.61
C LEU A 119 4.49 7.32 21.02
N PRO A 120 4.73 6.54 22.10
CA PRO A 120 4.96 7.11 23.42
C PRO A 120 6.11 8.10 23.47
N HIS A 121 7.17 7.87 22.67
CA HIS A 121 8.31 8.77 22.58
C HIS A 121 8.01 9.99 21.70
N LEU A 122 7.31 9.81 20.58
CA LEU A 122 6.93 10.91 19.70
C LEU A 122 5.95 11.90 20.37
N LEU A 123 5.32 11.51 21.48
CA LEU A 123 4.47 12.39 22.29
C LEU A 123 5.28 13.33 23.22
N LEU A 124 6.57 13.03 23.45
CA LEU A 124 7.45 13.82 24.32
C LEU A 124 8.11 14.96 23.55
N GLU A 125 8.20 16.15 24.15
CA GLU A 125 8.91 17.26 23.51
C GLU A 125 10.42 17.01 23.36
N SER A 126 11.01 16.25 24.27
CA SER A 126 12.42 15.88 24.21
C SER A 126 12.76 15.12 22.94
N PHE A 127 11.83 14.33 22.38
CA PHE A 127 12.03 13.61 21.12
C PHE A 127 12.25 14.59 19.96
N TRP A 128 11.47 15.66 19.88
CA TRP A 128 11.48 16.60 18.75
C TRP A 128 12.70 17.53 18.73
N LYS A 129 13.47 17.61 19.82
CA LYS A 129 14.75 18.33 19.85
C LYS A 129 15.81 17.67 18.96
N ASN A 130 15.83 16.34 18.91
CA ASN A 130 16.74 15.58 18.04
C ASN A 130 16.15 14.21 17.70
N PRO A 131 15.22 14.12 16.72
CA PRO A 131 14.58 12.85 16.37
C PRO A 131 15.58 11.77 15.91
N LEU A 132 16.64 12.16 15.20
CA LEU A 132 17.62 11.22 14.64
C LEU A 132 18.39 10.48 15.75
N SER A 133 18.77 11.16 16.83
CA SER A 133 19.48 10.51 17.94
C SER A 133 18.62 9.49 18.68
N GLN A 134 17.30 9.65 18.67
CA GLN A 134 16.37 8.72 19.33
C GLN A 134 16.30 7.36 18.62
N PHE A 135 16.63 7.32 17.33
CA PHE A 135 16.76 6.10 16.52
C PHE A 135 18.23 5.67 16.30
N SER A 136 19.18 6.23 17.06
CA SER A 136 20.54 5.68 17.11
C SER A 136 20.55 4.29 17.75
N GLU A 137 21.64 3.54 17.63
CA GLU A 137 21.76 2.19 18.21
C GLU A 137 21.44 2.16 19.72
N ASN A 138 21.84 3.21 20.45
CA ASN A 138 21.58 3.37 21.88
C ASN A 138 20.41 4.31 22.20
N GLY A 139 19.67 4.75 21.17
CA GLY A 139 18.56 5.68 21.29
C GLY A 139 17.37 5.06 22.03
N GLN A 140 16.58 5.90 22.72
CA GLN A 140 15.48 5.42 23.56
C GLN A 140 14.39 4.72 22.74
N VAL A 141 14.09 5.20 21.53
CA VAL A 141 13.09 4.57 20.67
C VAL A 141 13.59 3.21 20.18
N THR A 142 14.85 3.10 19.76
CA THR A 142 15.46 1.82 19.36
C THR A 142 15.39 0.79 20.49
N LYS A 143 15.66 1.20 21.74
CA LYS A 143 15.55 0.32 22.91
C LYS A 143 14.11 -0.15 23.13
N SER A 144 13.13 0.74 23.06
CA SER A 144 11.71 0.36 23.17
C SER A 144 11.24 -0.53 22.03
N MET A 145 11.77 -0.36 20.82
CA MET A 145 11.50 -1.25 19.70
C MET A 145 12.02 -2.67 19.96
N LEU A 146 13.22 -2.80 20.53
CA LEU A 146 13.81 -4.08 20.91
C LEU A 146 13.06 -4.74 22.06
N GLU A 147 12.66 -3.97 23.07
CA GLU A 147 11.82 -4.46 24.16
C GLU A 147 10.49 -5.02 23.64
N TYR A 148 9.80 -4.26 22.78
CA TYR A 148 8.59 -4.71 22.12
C TYR A 148 8.82 -6.01 21.35
N ARG A 149 9.89 -6.09 20.56
CA ARG A 149 10.23 -7.29 19.76
C ARG A 149 10.46 -8.51 20.65
N ARG A 150 11.29 -8.37 21.69
CA ARG A 150 11.62 -9.47 22.61
C ARG A 150 10.40 -9.97 23.38
N ARG A 151 9.54 -9.03 23.81
CA ARG A 151 8.31 -9.34 24.56
C ARG A 151 7.25 -10.02 23.71
N THR A 152 6.98 -9.50 22.51
CA THR A 152 5.82 -9.93 21.70
C THR A 152 6.18 -11.00 20.67
N ARG A 153 7.44 -11.05 20.24
CA ARG A 153 7.90 -11.84 19.09
C ARG A 153 7.11 -11.59 17.79
N GLN A 154 6.35 -10.49 17.73
CA GLN A 154 5.58 -10.11 16.55
C GLN A 154 6.48 -9.50 15.45
N PRO A 155 6.14 -9.64 14.16
CA PRO A 155 6.86 -8.98 13.08
C PRO A 155 6.84 -7.45 13.22
N LEU A 156 8.01 -6.82 13.08
CA LEU A 156 8.14 -5.36 13.21
C LEU A 156 7.77 -4.58 11.94
N GLN A 157 7.68 -5.27 10.81
CA GLN A 157 7.36 -4.68 9.50
C GLN A 157 6.44 -5.60 8.70
N THR A 158 5.69 -5.03 7.77
CA THR A 158 4.84 -5.80 6.86
C THR A 158 5.68 -6.59 5.85
N MET A 159 5.07 -7.61 5.24
CA MET A 159 5.75 -8.43 4.22
C MET A 159 6.22 -7.60 3.02
N ALA A 160 5.49 -6.52 2.66
CA ALA A 160 5.88 -5.64 1.56
C ALA A 160 7.27 -5.00 1.79
N PHE A 161 7.60 -4.66 3.04
CA PHE A 161 8.87 -4.01 3.38
C PHE A 161 10.04 -4.98 3.59
N ARG A 162 9.76 -6.29 3.70
CA ARG A 162 10.83 -7.31 3.70
C ARG A 162 11.54 -7.40 2.35
N CYS A 163 10.89 -6.98 1.27
CA CYS A 163 11.42 -7.05 -0.09
C CYS A 163 12.23 -5.81 -0.51
N ILE A 164 12.29 -4.75 0.31
CA ILE A 164 12.70 -3.42 -0.18
C ILE A 164 14.17 -3.06 0.14
N PRO A 165 14.84 -3.60 1.18
CA PRO A 165 16.31 -3.50 1.27
C PRO A 165 17.04 -4.84 1.33
N ALA A 166 18.30 -4.82 0.86
CA ALA A 166 19.27 -5.89 1.09
C ALA A 166 19.47 -6.11 2.59
N ARG A 167 19.58 -7.38 2.99
CA ARG A 167 19.86 -7.77 4.38
C ARG A 167 21.27 -7.29 4.74
N LEU A 168 21.38 -6.41 5.73
CA LEU A 168 22.67 -5.93 6.21
C LEU A 168 23.33 -6.91 7.20
N CYS A 169 22.52 -7.72 7.88
CA CYS A 169 22.93 -8.62 8.95
C CYS A 169 22.03 -9.88 8.95
N GLU A 170 22.37 -10.88 9.76
CA GLU A 170 21.51 -12.05 10.00
C GLU A 170 20.19 -11.64 10.68
N ASP A 171 19.13 -12.43 10.47
CA ASP A 171 17.80 -12.13 11.03
C ASP A 171 17.75 -12.55 12.52
N ASP A 172 18.28 -11.70 13.40
CA ASP A 172 18.02 -11.71 14.84
C ASP A 172 17.16 -10.49 15.25
N ASP A 173 16.69 -10.49 16.50
CA ASP A 173 15.78 -9.45 16.98
C ASP A 173 16.46 -8.06 17.00
N GLU A 174 17.75 -8.01 17.33
CA GLU A 174 18.59 -6.82 17.39
C GLU A 174 18.82 -6.22 16.00
N ASN A 175 19.18 -7.04 15.02
CA ASN A 175 19.42 -6.66 13.63
C ASN A 175 18.15 -6.20 12.95
N LEU A 176 17.01 -6.85 13.22
CA LEU A 176 15.71 -6.40 12.72
C LEU A 176 15.38 -4.99 13.22
N VAL A 177 15.59 -4.73 14.52
CA VAL A 177 15.39 -3.41 15.12
C VAL A 177 16.38 -2.39 14.57
N ARG A 178 17.67 -2.74 14.48
CA ARG A 178 18.73 -1.88 13.94
C ARG A 178 18.41 -1.47 12.49
N ASN A 179 17.94 -2.40 11.67
CA ASN A 179 17.57 -2.13 10.28
C ASN A 179 16.40 -1.15 10.18
N ILE A 180 15.37 -1.32 11.02
CA ILE A 180 14.23 -0.37 11.05
C ILE A 180 14.69 0.99 11.55
N ALA A 181 15.50 1.05 12.62
CA ALA A 181 15.99 2.30 13.18
C ALA A 181 16.86 3.08 12.16
N LEU A 182 17.77 2.38 11.46
CA LEU A 182 18.59 2.97 10.38
C LEU A 182 17.71 3.54 9.27
N ARG A 183 16.73 2.75 8.78
CA ARG A 183 15.78 3.19 7.75
C ARG A 183 14.98 4.40 8.21
N THR A 184 14.47 4.39 9.45
CA THR A 184 13.73 5.53 10.01
C THR A 184 14.58 6.79 10.05
N ARG A 185 15.87 6.68 10.40
CA ARG A 185 16.79 7.83 10.36
C ARG A 185 16.93 8.40 8.96
N THR A 186 17.19 7.54 7.97
CA THR A 186 17.26 7.98 6.56
C THR A 186 15.97 8.66 6.13
N LEU A 187 14.81 8.09 6.49
CA LEU A 187 13.51 8.66 6.16
C LEU A 187 13.23 10.00 6.87
N LEU A 188 13.71 10.18 8.11
CA LEU A 188 13.60 11.46 8.83
C LEU A 188 14.49 12.54 8.19
N GLU A 189 15.69 12.18 7.74
CA GLU A 189 16.56 13.10 6.99
C GLU A 189 15.89 13.54 5.69
N VAL A 190 15.35 12.59 4.92
CA VAL A 190 14.56 12.87 3.71
C VAL A 190 13.35 13.73 4.03
N ALA A 191 12.60 13.43 5.10
CA ALA A 191 11.45 14.24 5.50
C ALA A 191 11.86 15.69 5.79
N GLY A 192 13.03 15.92 6.39
CA GLY A 192 13.61 17.24 6.60
C GLY A 192 13.87 18.02 5.31
N GLN A 193 14.32 17.35 4.25
CA GLN A 193 14.55 17.94 2.93
C GLN A 193 13.26 18.14 2.12
N VAL A 194 12.31 17.21 2.26
CA VAL A 194 11.04 17.22 1.53
C VAL A 194 10.05 18.24 2.10
N TRP A 195 10.04 18.42 3.42
CA TRP A 195 9.06 19.30 4.08
C TRP A 195 9.03 20.74 3.53
N PRO A 196 10.18 21.44 3.35
CA PRO A 196 10.19 22.76 2.72
C PRO A 196 9.55 22.78 1.32
N ILE A 197 9.73 21.72 0.52
CA ILE A 197 9.17 21.63 -0.83
C ILE A 197 7.64 21.48 -0.77
N VAL A 198 7.14 20.69 0.17
CA VAL A 198 5.71 20.52 0.42
C VAL A 198 5.07 21.87 0.78
N CYS A 199 5.71 22.63 1.66
CA CYS A 199 5.22 23.94 2.13
C CYS A 199 5.36 25.08 1.12
N ASP A 200 6.16 24.92 0.07
CA ASP A 200 6.43 25.98 -0.91
C ASP A 200 5.20 26.23 -1.80
N SER A 201 4.43 27.28 -1.54
CA SER A 201 3.25 27.63 -2.34
C SER A 201 3.58 28.20 -3.72
N ALA A 202 4.84 28.58 -3.98
CA ALA A 202 5.27 29.11 -5.27
C ALA A 202 5.56 28.01 -6.31
N LYS A 203 5.79 26.76 -5.86
CA LYS A 203 6.05 25.63 -6.76
C LYS A 203 4.76 25.00 -7.30
N SER A 204 4.75 24.70 -8.60
CA SER A 204 3.68 23.92 -9.21
C SER A 204 3.67 22.48 -8.68
N PRO A 205 2.54 21.77 -8.77
CA PRO A 205 2.45 20.34 -8.42
C PRO A 205 3.51 19.48 -9.11
N GLU A 206 3.79 19.72 -10.39
CA GLU A 206 4.80 19.00 -11.19
C GLU A 206 6.22 19.27 -10.67
N ALA A 207 6.55 20.54 -10.39
CA ALA A 207 7.85 20.90 -9.84
C ALA A 207 8.06 20.31 -8.43
N LYS A 208 7.01 20.27 -7.61
CA LYS A 208 7.03 19.58 -6.31
C LYS A 208 7.25 18.09 -6.48
N PHE A 209 6.47 17.43 -7.34
CA PHE A 209 6.59 16.00 -7.59
C PHE A 209 8.03 15.61 -7.96
N ASP A 210 8.60 16.31 -8.95
CA ASP A 210 9.96 16.04 -9.44
C ASP A 210 11.00 16.25 -8.35
N GLN A 211 10.91 17.35 -7.59
CA GLN A 211 11.88 17.65 -6.55
C GLN A 211 11.76 16.69 -5.36
N ILE A 212 10.55 16.40 -4.90
CA ILE A 212 10.29 15.44 -3.81
C ILE A 212 10.79 14.05 -4.20
N SER A 213 10.49 13.59 -5.43
CA SER A 213 10.95 12.29 -5.92
C SER A 213 12.48 12.20 -5.93
N ARG A 214 13.16 13.25 -6.43
CA ARG A 214 14.64 13.34 -6.39
C ARG A 214 15.20 13.32 -4.97
N GLU A 215 14.63 14.08 -4.04
CA GLU A 215 15.14 14.09 -2.65
C GLU A 215 14.95 12.75 -1.96
N ILE A 216 13.84 12.03 -2.22
CA ILE A 216 13.64 10.68 -1.70
C ILE A 216 14.70 9.73 -2.27
N GLN A 217 14.95 9.77 -3.58
CA GLN A 217 15.90 8.87 -4.25
C GLN A 217 17.37 9.16 -3.90
N ARG A 218 17.69 10.35 -3.37
CA ARG A 218 19.01 10.65 -2.82
C ARG A 218 19.26 9.99 -1.46
N GLY A 219 18.21 9.59 -0.75
CA GLY A 219 18.35 8.86 0.50
C GLY A 219 19.00 7.50 0.28
N HIS A 220 20.00 7.15 1.08
CA HIS A 220 20.71 5.88 0.94
C HIS A 220 19.75 4.68 1.07
N GLY A 221 19.75 3.81 0.06
CA GLY A 221 18.87 2.63 0.01
C GLY A 221 17.41 2.94 -0.36
N LEU A 222 17.08 4.17 -0.75
CA LEU A 222 15.74 4.56 -1.20
C LEU A 222 15.70 4.66 -2.73
N GLY A 223 15.13 3.66 -3.39
CA GLY A 223 14.94 3.66 -4.85
C GLY A 223 13.58 4.22 -5.31
N ASP A 224 13.28 4.03 -6.59
CA ASP A 224 12.02 4.47 -7.22
C ASP A 224 10.76 3.94 -6.51
N THR A 225 10.79 2.70 -6.01
CA THR A 225 9.70 2.12 -5.21
C THR A 225 9.40 2.95 -3.95
N TRP A 226 10.43 3.43 -3.24
CA TRP A 226 10.26 4.29 -2.07
C TRP A 226 9.69 5.65 -2.46
N ALA A 227 10.19 6.24 -3.54
CA ALA A 227 9.69 7.50 -4.05
C ALA A 227 8.19 7.41 -4.36
N LYS A 228 7.76 6.40 -5.11
CA LYS A 228 6.34 6.15 -5.45
C LYS A 228 5.48 5.96 -4.20
N MET A 229 5.92 5.12 -3.28
CA MET A 229 5.19 4.78 -2.07
C MET A 229 5.05 5.97 -1.11
N LEU A 230 6.09 6.78 -0.94
CA LEU A 230 6.05 7.98 -0.09
C LEU A 230 5.29 9.11 -0.78
N MET A 231 5.41 9.26 -2.10
CA MET A 231 4.62 10.23 -2.87
C MET A 231 3.12 9.97 -2.70
N ALA A 232 2.69 8.71 -2.76
CA ALA A 232 1.30 8.33 -2.48
C ALA A 232 0.88 8.70 -1.04
N SER A 233 1.74 8.48 -0.04
CA SER A 233 1.43 8.88 1.33
C SER A 233 1.31 10.41 1.49
N ILE A 234 2.19 11.17 0.83
CA ILE A 234 2.15 12.64 0.85
C ILE A 234 0.90 13.14 0.14
N ASP A 235 0.53 12.59 -1.01
CA ASP A 235 -0.66 12.98 -1.76
C ASP A 235 -1.95 12.65 -0.98
N ILE A 236 -1.99 11.52 -0.28
CA ILE A 236 -3.10 11.17 0.63
C ILE A 236 -3.21 12.16 1.79
N ALA A 237 -2.07 12.50 2.39
CA ALA A 237 -1.97 13.42 3.53
C ALA A 237 -2.25 14.88 3.17
N TYR A 238 -1.92 15.29 1.94
CA TYR A 238 -1.96 16.66 1.44
C TYR A 238 -2.53 16.71 0.01
N PRO A 239 -3.79 16.33 -0.21
CA PRO A 239 -4.38 16.22 -1.56
C PRO A 239 -4.39 17.52 -2.36
N ASP A 240 -4.39 18.68 -1.68
CA ASP A 240 -4.34 19.99 -2.34
C ASP A 240 -3.05 20.24 -3.12
N LEU A 241 -1.99 19.46 -2.84
CA LEU A 241 -0.76 19.53 -3.62
C LEU A 241 -0.94 18.96 -5.03
N GLY A 242 -1.92 18.07 -5.24
CA GLY A 242 -2.20 17.44 -6.53
C GLY A 242 -0.99 16.72 -7.14
N LEU A 243 -0.08 16.18 -6.31
CA LEU A 243 1.21 15.64 -6.75
C LEU A 243 1.02 14.52 -7.78
N LEU A 244 0.06 13.63 -7.51
CA LEU A 244 -0.20 12.48 -8.37
C LEU A 244 -1.23 12.73 -9.47
N SER A 245 -1.99 13.83 -9.40
CA SER A 245 -3.09 14.12 -10.33
C SER A 245 -2.68 14.09 -11.81
N LYS A 246 -1.45 14.52 -12.13
CA LYS A 246 -0.90 14.59 -13.48
C LYS A 246 0.43 13.85 -13.68
N ASN A 247 1.11 13.47 -12.59
CA ASN A 247 2.47 12.91 -12.61
C ASN A 247 2.52 11.44 -12.18
N CYS A 248 1.40 10.73 -12.30
CA CYS A 248 1.37 9.30 -11.99
C CYS A 248 2.15 8.51 -13.04
N ASP A 249 3.39 8.16 -12.74
CA ASP A 249 4.17 7.24 -13.57
C ASP A 249 3.56 5.83 -13.47
N VAL A 250 3.32 5.22 -14.63
CA VAL A 250 2.72 3.89 -14.73
C VAL A 250 3.71 2.85 -14.24
N GLY A 251 3.53 2.44 -12.99
CA GLY A 251 4.30 1.35 -12.41
C GLY A 251 4.16 0.06 -13.24
N VAL A 252 5.20 -0.77 -13.22
CA VAL A 252 5.21 -2.08 -13.89
C VAL A 252 4.01 -2.96 -13.52
N GLY A 253 3.42 -2.72 -12.33
CA GLY A 253 2.19 -3.34 -11.86
C GLY A 253 0.96 -3.13 -12.76
N ALA A 254 0.82 -1.96 -13.38
CA ALA A 254 -0.36 -1.59 -14.15
C ALA A 254 -0.22 -1.94 -15.65
N VAL A 255 1.00 -2.19 -16.13
CA VAL A 255 1.29 -2.39 -17.56
C VAL A 255 0.48 -3.54 -18.16
N GLY A 256 0.31 -4.65 -17.43
CA GLY A 256 -0.49 -5.79 -17.90
C GLY A 256 -1.96 -5.43 -18.12
N GLY A 257 -2.57 -4.70 -17.17
CA GLY A 257 -3.95 -4.21 -17.31
C GLY A 257 -4.08 -3.19 -18.45
N LEU A 258 -3.09 -2.30 -18.58
CA LEU A 258 -3.07 -1.28 -19.64
C LEU A 258 -2.96 -1.91 -21.03
N ARG A 259 -2.12 -2.95 -21.20
CA ARG A 259 -2.00 -3.70 -22.46
C ARG A 259 -3.32 -4.39 -22.83
N ARG A 260 -4.08 -4.90 -21.86
CA ARG A 260 -5.40 -5.49 -22.12
C ARG A 260 -6.41 -4.48 -22.64
N LEU A 261 -6.37 -3.24 -22.13
CA LEU A 261 -7.23 -2.16 -22.60
C LEU A 261 -6.79 -1.59 -23.94
N MET A 262 -5.50 -1.69 -24.28
CA MET A 262 -4.92 -1.12 -25.49
C MET A 262 -4.01 -2.16 -26.19
N PRO A 263 -4.55 -3.25 -26.75
CA PRO A 263 -3.75 -4.36 -27.27
C PRO A 263 -2.79 -3.97 -28.40
N ASN A 264 -3.11 -2.92 -29.18
CA ASN A 264 -2.33 -2.48 -30.34
C ASN A 264 -1.46 -1.25 -30.05
N SER A 265 -1.27 -0.87 -28.79
CA SER A 265 -0.59 0.38 -28.42
C SER A 265 0.94 0.34 -28.50
N GLY A 266 1.54 -0.81 -28.80
CA GLY A 266 3.00 -0.94 -28.83
C GLY A 266 3.67 -0.61 -27.49
N LEU A 267 3.00 -0.85 -26.36
CA LEU A 267 3.49 -0.60 -24.99
C LEU A 267 4.73 -1.43 -24.58
N ASP A 268 5.32 -2.16 -25.53
CA ASP A 268 6.46 -3.04 -25.32
C ASP A 268 7.80 -2.28 -25.28
N ALA A 269 7.80 -0.96 -25.55
CA ALA A 269 8.96 -0.10 -25.36
C ALA A 269 9.01 0.48 -23.93
N GLU A 270 10.18 0.40 -23.28
CA GLU A 270 10.47 0.85 -21.91
C GLU A 270 10.24 2.35 -21.63
N ALA A 271 9.82 3.14 -22.63
CA ALA A 271 9.63 4.57 -22.49
C ALA A 271 8.44 4.91 -21.57
N SER A 272 8.74 5.43 -20.37
CA SER A 272 7.75 5.92 -19.39
C SER A 272 6.75 6.93 -20.00
N SER A 273 7.19 7.77 -20.95
CA SER A 273 6.34 8.74 -21.66
C SER A 273 5.20 8.09 -22.46
N SER A 274 5.44 6.93 -23.07
CA SER A 274 4.41 6.17 -23.80
C SER A 274 3.34 5.65 -22.84
N ARG A 275 3.77 5.10 -21.68
CA ARG A 275 2.85 4.55 -20.67
C ARG A 275 1.96 5.62 -20.06
N LEU A 276 2.51 6.79 -19.72
CA LEU A 276 1.73 7.91 -19.21
C LEU A 276 0.67 8.37 -20.22
N THR A 277 1.03 8.42 -21.50
CA THR A 277 0.09 8.78 -22.58
C THR A 277 -1.03 7.74 -22.70
N ALA A 278 -0.70 6.45 -22.69
CA ALA A 278 -1.67 5.37 -22.69
C ALA A 278 -2.61 5.41 -21.48
N LEU A 279 -2.09 5.65 -20.27
CA LEU A 279 -2.92 5.80 -19.07
C LEU A 279 -3.88 6.99 -19.20
N LYS A 280 -3.43 8.13 -19.74
CA LYS A 280 -4.30 9.30 -19.99
C LYS A 280 -5.40 8.97 -21.00
N LEU A 281 -5.09 8.25 -22.08
CA LEU A 281 -6.08 7.81 -23.07
C LEU A 281 -7.11 6.87 -22.47
N VAL A 282 -6.68 5.84 -21.71
CA VAL A 282 -7.57 4.92 -21.00
C VAL A 282 -8.44 5.65 -19.99
N THR A 283 -7.86 6.56 -19.21
CA THR A 283 -8.61 7.34 -18.21
C THR A 283 -9.67 8.21 -18.90
N THR A 284 -9.32 8.84 -20.01
CA THR A 284 -10.25 9.64 -20.81
C THR A 284 -11.37 8.78 -21.38
N ALA A 285 -11.04 7.60 -21.92
CA ALA A 285 -12.03 6.66 -22.45
C ALA A 285 -12.97 6.15 -21.35
N ALA A 286 -12.43 5.77 -20.18
CA ALA A 286 -13.20 5.34 -19.02
C ALA A 286 -14.21 6.40 -18.56
N ASN A 287 -13.76 7.66 -18.46
CA ASN A 287 -14.59 8.79 -18.04
C ASN A 287 -15.68 9.18 -19.06
N ARG A 288 -15.43 8.95 -20.35
CA ARG A 288 -16.42 9.21 -21.43
C ARG A 288 -17.37 8.04 -21.69
N CYS A 289 -17.03 6.83 -21.23
CA CYS A 289 -17.80 5.63 -21.49
C CYS A 289 -19.22 5.73 -20.91
N LYS A 290 -20.22 5.37 -21.71
CA LYS A 290 -21.66 5.39 -21.34
C LYS A 290 -22.30 4.00 -21.35
N ARG A 291 -21.48 2.95 -21.30
CA ARG A 291 -21.96 1.56 -21.33
C ARG A 291 -22.68 1.21 -20.01
N PRO A 292 -23.59 0.23 -20.01
CA PRO A 292 -24.37 -0.14 -18.83
C PRO A 292 -23.50 -0.45 -17.59
N SER A 293 -22.41 -1.20 -17.75
CA SER A 293 -21.51 -1.53 -16.64
C SER A 293 -20.86 -0.30 -15.98
N VAL A 294 -20.61 0.74 -16.75
CA VAL A 294 -20.07 2.02 -16.25
C VAL A 294 -21.13 2.78 -15.46
N ALA A 295 -22.38 2.77 -15.92
CA ALA A 295 -23.50 3.37 -15.19
C ALA A 295 -23.71 2.65 -13.84
N SER A 296 -23.73 1.32 -13.84
CA SER A 296 -23.83 0.50 -12.61
C SER A 296 -22.68 0.77 -11.65
N PHE A 297 -21.45 0.92 -12.15
CA PHE A 297 -20.30 1.32 -11.34
C PHE A 297 -20.51 2.66 -10.64
N TRP A 298 -20.88 3.73 -11.37
CA TRP A 298 -21.06 5.05 -10.77
C TRP A 298 -22.20 5.07 -9.76
N GLN A 299 -23.27 4.30 -10.00
CA GLN A 299 -24.36 4.13 -9.06
C GLN A 299 -23.90 3.44 -7.76
N LEU A 300 -23.13 2.34 -7.88
CA LEU A 300 -22.58 1.65 -6.72
C LEU A 300 -21.57 2.53 -5.96
N LEU A 301 -20.70 3.27 -6.66
CA LEU A 301 -19.73 4.19 -6.06
C LEU A 301 -20.43 5.22 -5.17
N SER A 302 -21.49 5.86 -5.68
CA SER A 302 -22.29 6.82 -4.90
C SER A 302 -22.88 6.22 -3.62
N LYS A 303 -23.29 4.93 -3.65
CA LYS A 303 -23.75 4.21 -2.46
C LYS A 303 -22.60 3.99 -1.47
N VAL A 304 -21.43 3.51 -1.93
CA VAL A 304 -20.25 3.28 -1.09
C VAL A 304 -19.75 4.56 -0.45
N GLU A 305 -19.59 5.64 -1.21
CA GLU A 305 -19.09 6.93 -0.71
C GLU A 305 -20.04 7.55 0.32
N ARG A 306 -21.36 7.34 0.17
CA ARG A 306 -22.34 7.76 1.17
C ARG A 306 -22.13 7.07 2.52
N VAL A 307 -21.86 5.77 2.50
CA VAL A 307 -21.55 4.99 3.71
C VAL A 307 -20.24 5.48 4.32
N ALA A 308 -19.21 5.70 3.50
CA ALA A 308 -17.93 6.24 3.94
C ALA A 308 -18.08 7.63 4.59
N HIS A 309 -18.87 8.53 4.00
CA HIS A 309 -19.15 9.87 4.54
C HIS A 309 -19.85 9.80 5.91
N GLN A 310 -20.81 8.88 6.08
CA GLN A 310 -21.46 8.68 7.38
C GLN A 310 -20.47 8.16 8.43
N ARG A 311 -19.65 7.17 8.07
CA ARG A 311 -18.65 6.53 8.95
C ARG A 311 -17.54 7.50 9.39
N TYR A 312 -17.07 8.34 8.46
CA TYR A 312 -15.90 9.20 8.64
C TYR A 312 -16.22 10.69 8.67
N LYS A 313 -17.46 11.07 9.03
CA LYS A 313 -17.91 12.49 9.09
C LYS A 313 -17.02 13.43 9.92
N LYS A 314 -16.21 12.90 10.83
CA LYS A 314 -15.27 13.67 11.69
C LYS A 314 -13.84 13.70 11.14
N MET A 315 -13.60 13.12 9.97
CA MET A 315 -12.27 12.96 9.37
C MET A 315 -12.29 13.57 7.97
N PRO A 316 -12.23 14.92 7.85
CA PRO A 316 -12.40 15.61 6.57
C PRO A 316 -11.39 15.19 5.50
N LEU A 317 -10.20 14.73 5.90
CA LEU A 317 -9.22 14.20 4.95
C LEU A 317 -9.70 12.91 4.28
N ILE A 318 -10.29 11.98 5.04
CA ILE A 318 -10.87 10.76 4.46
C ILE A 318 -12.03 11.15 3.55
N MET A 319 -12.95 12.01 4.01
CA MET A 319 -14.08 12.46 3.21
C MET A 319 -13.64 13.06 1.87
N LYS A 320 -12.58 13.86 1.86
CA LYS A 320 -12.03 14.43 0.63
C LYS A 320 -11.46 13.37 -0.31
N GLN A 321 -10.80 12.35 0.24
CA GLN A 321 -10.17 11.27 -0.53
C GLN A 321 -11.19 10.25 -1.07
N VAL A 322 -12.36 10.11 -0.43
CA VAL A 322 -13.45 9.25 -0.92
C VAL A 322 -14.49 10.00 -1.75
N ALA A 323 -14.27 11.27 -2.07
CA ALA A 323 -15.23 12.07 -2.84
C ALA A 323 -14.86 12.05 -4.34
N THR A 324 -15.25 11.00 -5.04
CA THR A 324 -14.99 10.88 -6.48
C THR A 324 -16.04 11.63 -7.28
N VAL A 325 -15.61 12.52 -8.17
CA VAL A 325 -16.52 13.20 -9.09
C VAL A 325 -16.99 12.20 -10.16
N ALA A 326 -18.31 12.07 -10.32
CA ALA A 326 -18.91 11.17 -11.30
C ALA A 326 -18.40 11.46 -12.72
N GLY A 327 -17.91 10.43 -13.42
CA GLY A 327 -17.32 10.57 -14.75
C GLY A 327 -15.92 11.21 -14.77
N ALA A 328 -15.25 11.31 -13.62
CA ALA A 328 -13.93 11.92 -13.50
C ALA A 328 -12.99 11.09 -12.60
N LEU A 329 -12.79 9.82 -12.94
CA LEU A 329 -11.72 9.01 -12.35
C LEU A 329 -10.37 9.68 -12.61
N SER A 330 -9.55 9.75 -11.57
CA SER A 330 -8.18 10.23 -11.68
C SER A 330 -7.29 9.17 -12.36
N ALA A 331 -6.23 9.60 -13.04
CA ALA A 331 -5.25 8.69 -13.63
C ALA A 331 -4.62 7.77 -12.57
N VAL A 332 -4.43 8.29 -11.34
CA VAL A 332 -3.90 7.54 -10.20
C VAL A 332 -4.84 6.42 -9.80
N THR A 333 -6.13 6.72 -9.66
CA THR A 333 -7.16 5.73 -9.34
C THR A 333 -7.18 4.64 -10.40
N VAL A 334 -7.21 5.00 -11.69
CA VAL A 334 -7.17 4.04 -12.79
C VAL A 334 -5.91 3.18 -12.70
N GLN A 335 -4.73 3.77 -12.52
CA GLN A 335 -3.47 3.03 -12.42
C GLN A 335 -3.47 2.01 -11.28
N VAL A 336 -3.86 2.41 -10.07
CA VAL A 336 -3.91 1.50 -8.91
C VAL A 336 -4.86 0.35 -9.19
N GLN A 337 -6.04 0.64 -9.74
CA GLN A 337 -7.02 -0.39 -10.03
C GLN A 337 -6.61 -1.29 -11.20
N LEU A 338 -5.82 -0.81 -12.16
CA LEU A 338 -5.20 -1.66 -13.19
C LEU A 338 -4.18 -2.65 -12.59
N CYS A 339 -3.44 -2.25 -11.56
CA CYS A 339 -2.53 -3.17 -10.85
C CYS A 339 -3.30 -4.31 -10.17
N GLU A 340 -4.43 -4.00 -9.52
CA GLU A 340 -5.28 -4.98 -8.85
C GLU A 340 -6.00 -5.87 -9.86
N TRP A 341 -6.52 -5.30 -10.95
CA TRP A 341 -7.20 -6.05 -12.00
C TRP A 341 -6.26 -7.06 -12.68
N ARG A 342 -5.03 -6.65 -13.00
CA ARG A 342 -4.00 -7.57 -13.52
C ARG A 342 -3.78 -8.76 -12.57
N GLN A 343 -3.67 -8.52 -11.26
CA GLN A 343 -3.46 -9.60 -10.29
C GLN A 343 -4.64 -10.59 -10.26
N LEU A 344 -5.88 -10.10 -10.38
CA LEU A 344 -7.05 -10.97 -10.52
C LEU A 344 -6.96 -11.81 -11.81
N LEU A 345 -6.61 -11.20 -12.94
CA LEU A 345 -6.52 -11.91 -14.22
C LEU A 345 -5.46 -13.03 -14.18
N GLU A 346 -4.29 -12.76 -13.59
CA GLU A 346 -3.24 -13.78 -13.38
C GLU A 346 -3.71 -14.92 -12.47
N PHE A 347 -4.54 -14.61 -11.46
CA PHE A 347 -5.15 -15.63 -10.59
C PHE A 347 -6.13 -16.52 -11.37
N LEU A 348 -6.99 -15.92 -12.21
CA LEU A 348 -7.95 -16.66 -13.02
C LEU A 348 -7.25 -17.58 -14.03
N GLU A 349 -6.20 -17.09 -14.69
CA GLU A 349 -5.40 -17.87 -15.65
C GLU A 349 -4.79 -19.11 -14.99
N LYS A 350 -4.17 -18.94 -13.81
CA LYS A 350 -3.58 -20.05 -13.04
C LYS A 350 -4.61 -21.11 -12.66
N ASN A 351 -5.82 -20.69 -12.25
CA ASN A 351 -6.87 -21.63 -11.85
C ASN A 351 -7.46 -22.38 -13.05
N ASN A 352 -7.59 -21.73 -14.21
CA ASN A 352 -8.07 -22.38 -15.43
C ASN A 352 -7.11 -23.48 -15.91
N ILE A 353 -5.80 -23.26 -15.82
CA ILE A 353 -4.77 -24.26 -16.17
C ILE A 353 -4.86 -25.50 -15.27
N ASN A 354 -5.09 -25.29 -13.97
CA ASN A 354 -5.19 -26.38 -12.99
C ASN A 354 -6.46 -27.23 -13.21
N ASN A 355 -7.58 -26.61 -13.59
CA ASN A 355 -8.81 -27.33 -13.91
C ASN A 355 -8.66 -28.19 -15.18
N ASN A 356 -8.06 -27.64 -16.24
CA ASN A 356 -7.85 -28.37 -17.50
C ASN A 356 -6.84 -29.52 -17.35
N SER A 357 -5.82 -29.36 -16.50
CA SER A 357 -4.83 -30.41 -16.24
C SER A 357 -5.41 -31.59 -15.43
N SER A 358 -6.42 -31.33 -14.59
CA SER A 358 -7.04 -32.37 -13.76
C SER A 358 -8.05 -33.23 -14.53
N SER A 359 -8.67 -32.68 -15.58
CA SER A 359 -9.57 -33.44 -16.46
C SER A 359 -8.85 -34.42 -17.39
N ASN A 360 -7.57 -34.20 -17.73
CA ASN A 360 -6.82 -35.04 -18.68
C ASN A 360 -6.12 -36.26 -18.04
N ASN A 361 -5.99 -36.32 -16.71
CA ASN A 361 -5.32 -37.44 -16.02
C ASN A 361 -6.25 -38.60 -15.64
N ASN A 362 -7.55 -38.54 -15.99
CA ASN A 362 -8.52 -39.59 -15.64
C ASN A 362 -8.82 -40.59 -16.78
N SER A 363 -8.06 -40.55 -17.89
CA SER A 363 -8.27 -41.47 -19.04
C SER A 363 -7.09 -42.39 -19.36
N ASN A 364 -6.02 -42.42 -18.56
CA ASN A 364 -4.93 -43.39 -18.75
C ASN A 364 -4.42 -43.90 -17.40
N ASN A 365 -5.18 -44.82 -16.80
CA ASN A 365 -4.68 -45.68 -15.73
C ASN A 365 -4.70 -47.12 -16.22
N ASN A 366 -3.73 -47.45 -17.08
CA ASN A 366 -3.23 -48.81 -17.26
C ASN A 366 -1.71 -48.75 -17.23
N ASN A 367 -1.15 -49.38 -16.19
CA ASN A 367 0.23 -49.86 -16.06
C ASN A 367 1.37 -48.94 -16.54
N THR A 368 2.13 -48.36 -15.60
CA THR A 368 3.56 -48.70 -15.46
C THR A 368 4.18 -48.05 -14.23
N ASN A 369 4.82 -48.90 -13.43
CA ASN A 369 5.68 -48.56 -12.30
C ASN A 369 6.98 -47.94 -12.85
N SER A 370 7.33 -46.70 -12.51
CA SER A 370 8.72 -46.25 -12.64
C SER A 370 9.07 -45.10 -11.69
N ASN A 371 10.16 -45.32 -10.97
CA ASN A 371 10.84 -44.42 -10.05
C ASN A 371 11.12 -43.05 -10.66
N ARG A 372 10.79 -41.97 -9.94
CA ARG A 372 11.20 -40.61 -10.34
C ARG A 372 11.94 -39.88 -9.22
N VAL A 373 13.24 -39.73 -9.46
CA VAL A 373 14.20 -38.86 -8.77
C VAL A 373 13.85 -37.40 -9.06
N SER A 374 13.83 -36.57 -8.01
CA SER A 374 13.48 -35.16 -8.03
C SER A 374 14.66 -34.27 -8.44
N GLY A 375 14.59 -33.73 -9.66
CA GLY A 375 15.53 -32.72 -10.17
C GLY A 375 15.12 -31.29 -9.78
N LYS A 376 15.97 -30.61 -9.00
CA LYS A 376 15.88 -29.17 -8.71
C LYS A 376 16.31 -28.36 -9.95
N ARG A 377 15.48 -27.40 -10.39
CA ARG A 377 15.86 -26.38 -11.38
C ARG A 377 16.60 -25.23 -10.70
N LEU A 378 17.76 -24.91 -11.25
CA LEU A 378 18.64 -23.79 -10.91
C LEU A 378 18.13 -22.49 -11.57
N ALA A 379 18.22 -21.38 -10.83
CA ALA A 379 18.29 -20.03 -11.38
C ALA A 379 19.78 -19.65 -11.57
N PRO A 380 20.13 -18.75 -12.51
CA PRO A 380 21.51 -18.51 -12.89
C PRO A 380 22.30 -17.77 -11.78
N LEU A 381 23.51 -18.28 -11.53
CA LEU A 381 24.51 -17.77 -10.59
C LEU A 381 25.22 -16.51 -11.10
N SER A 382 25.44 -15.58 -10.18
CA SER A 382 26.73 -14.88 -10.04
C SER A 382 27.32 -15.25 -8.68
N THR A 383 28.58 -15.69 -8.70
CA THR A 383 29.52 -16.09 -7.62
C THR A 383 29.49 -15.17 -6.39
N SER A 384 29.70 -15.58 -5.12
CA SER A 384 30.63 -16.57 -4.54
C SER A 384 30.36 -16.80 -3.03
N ALA A 385 30.76 -17.98 -2.54
CA ALA A 385 31.27 -18.32 -1.20
C ALA A 385 30.33 -18.85 -0.07
N SER A 386 30.64 -20.10 0.29
CA SER A 386 30.58 -20.83 1.57
C SER A 386 29.25 -21.14 2.28
N ASN A 387 28.89 -22.42 2.17
CA ASN A 387 27.95 -23.16 3.02
C ASN A 387 28.57 -23.46 4.40
N ASN A 388 27.78 -23.27 5.46
CA ASN A 388 27.73 -24.17 6.61
C ASN A 388 26.28 -24.22 7.11
N ASN A 389 25.69 -25.41 7.10
CA ASN A 389 24.26 -25.64 7.32
C ASN A 389 24.09 -26.48 8.58
N THR A 390 23.59 -25.89 9.67
CA THR A 390 23.13 -26.60 10.88
C THR A 390 21.69 -26.21 11.16
N ASN A 391 20.78 -27.13 10.84
CA ASN A 391 19.36 -27.06 11.15
C ASN A 391 19.13 -27.26 12.65
N ASN A 392 18.51 -26.28 13.31
CA ASN A 392 17.77 -26.49 14.56
C ASN A 392 16.65 -25.43 14.63
N ASN A 393 15.41 -25.82 14.38
CA ASN A 393 14.22 -24.98 14.58
C ASN A 393 13.43 -25.55 15.77
N PRO A 394 13.21 -24.77 16.85
CA PRO A 394 12.22 -25.12 17.85
C PRO A 394 10.82 -24.59 17.48
N SER A 395 9.83 -25.43 17.76
CA SER A 395 8.38 -25.16 17.70
C SER A 395 8.00 -23.92 18.52
N VAL A 396 7.28 -22.98 17.90
CA VAL A 396 6.69 -21.82 18.57
C VAL A 396 5.18 -22.01 18.63
N ALA A 397 4.65 -21.98 19.87
CA ALA A 397 3.24 -22.10 20.19
C ALA A 397 2.41 -20.94 19.61
N ALA A 398 1.25 -21.28 19.04
CA ALA A 398 0.26 -20.34 18.54
C ALA A 398 -0.43 -19.62 19.71
N ALA A 399 -0.32 -18.29 19.75
CA ALA A 399 -1.13 -17.44 20.63
C ALA A 399 -2.41 -17.01 19.88
N SER A 400 -3.54 -17.01 20.60
CA SER A 400 -4.91 -16.74 20.13
C SER A 400 -5.06 -15.41 19.39
N GLU A 401 -5.88 -15.41 18.33
CA GLU A 401 -5.73 -14.53 17.16
C GLU A 401 -6.81 -13.46 16.92
N ASP A 402 -7.71 -13.17 17.87
CA ASP A 402 -8.98 -12.46 17.57
C ASP A 402 -9.23 -11.09 18.24
N GLU A 403 -8.25 -10.41 18.86
CA GLU A 403 -8.52 -9.14 19.60
C GLU A 403 -8.18 -7.80 18.88
N ASP A 404 -7.66 -7.81 17.65
CA ASP A 404 -6.97 -6.63 17.09
C ASP A 404 -7.86 -5.55 16.41
N ASP A 405 -9.19 -5.66 16.46
CA ASP A 405 -10.11 -4.77 15.71
C ASP A 405 -10.80 -3.65 16.54
N LEU A 406 -10.26 -3.27 17.70
CA LEU A 406 -10.79 -2.16 18.52
C LEU A 406 -10.04 -0.83 18.29
N PRO A 407 -10.59 0.14 17.54
CA PRO A 407 -9.97 1.46 17.43
C PRO A 407 -10.31 2.33 18.67
N LEU A 408 -9.38 3.21 19.03
CA LEU A 408 -9.49 4.37 19.94
C LEU A 408 -9.27 4.19 21.45
N LYS A 409 -9.40 3.01 22.05
CA LYS A 409 -9.15 2.87 23.52
C LYS A 409 -7.66 3.03 23.87
N GLY A 410 -6.76 2.43 23.08
CA GLY A 410 -5.32 2.45 23.36
C GLY A 410 -4.69 3.84 23.31
N LEU A 411 -5.09 4.71 22.37
CA LEU A 411 -4.57 6.08 22.24
C LEU A 411 -4.99 6.99 23.41
N ALA A 412 -6.27 6.92 23.80
CA ALA A 412 -6.78 7.66 24.96
C ALA A 412 -6.14 7.16 26.25
N GLN A 413 -5.95 5.84 26.40
CA GLN A 413 -5.28 5.23 27.56
C GLN A 413 -3.78 5.56 27.59
N ALA A 414 -3.07 5.52 26.47
CA ALA A 414 -1.67 5.90 26.39
C ALA A 414 -1.47 7.40 26.68
N SER A 415 -2.35 8.26 26.15
CA SER A 415 -2.35 9.70 26.47
C SER A 415 -2.65 9.94 27.95
N ALA A 416 -3.63 9.23 28.54
CA ALA A 416 -3.94 9.33 29.96
C ALA A 416 -2.78 8.83 30.85
N LYS A 417 -2.13 7.72 30.46
CA LYS A 417 -0.97 7.16 31.16
C LYS A 417 0.23 8.11 31.10
N LEU A 418 0.47 8.77 29.97
CA LEU A 418 1.54 9.76 29.82
C LEU A 418 1.27 11.07 30.57
N ARG A 419 0.00 11.53 30.63
CA ARG A 419 -0.37 12.67 31.48
C ARG A 419 -0.09 12.38 32.96
N LYS A 420 -0.36 11.16 33.41
CA LYS A 420 -0.04 10.70 34.78
C LYS A 420 1.47 10.68 35.05
N ILE A 421 2.27 10.16 34.11
CA ILE A 421 3.74 10.17 34.24
C ILE A 421 4.29 11.60 34.28
N SER A 422 3.73 12.51 33.47
CA SER A 422 4.14 13.91 33.45
C SER A 422 3.73 14.69 34.71
N SER A 423 2.60 14.36 35.33
CA SER A 423 2.20 14.98 36.61
C SER A 423 3.05 14.49 37.78
N ASP A 424 3.38 13.19 37.78
CA ASP A 424 4.17 12.58 38.86
C ASP A 424 5.63 13.06 38.82
N ALA A 425 6.19 13.31 37.62
CA ALA A 425 7.53 13.89 37.47
C ALA A 425 7.60 15.37 37.90
N ALA A 426 6.49 16.11 37.88
CA ALA A 426 6.46 17.52 38.27
C ALA A 426 6.33 17.73 39.79
N LEU A 427 5.87 16.72 40.54
CA LEU A 427 5.63 16.80 41.99
C LEU A 427 6.77 16.21 42.84
N GLY A 428 7.75 15.55 42.23
CA GLY A 428 8.88 14.91 42.93
C GLY A 428 10.16 15.75 43.08
N GLY A 429 10.10 17.06 42.80
CA GLY A 429 11.27 17.95 42.81
C GLY A 429 11.26 19.01 43.93
N GLY A 430 10.53 18.77 45.01
CA GLY A 430 10.47 19.65 46.20
C GLY A 430 11.37 19.20 47.32
#